data_AF-A0A7R7TUU6-F1
#
_entry.id   AF-A0A7R7TUU6-F1
#
_cell.length_a   1.000
_cell.length_b   1.000
_cell.length_c   1.000
_cell.angle_alpha   90.00
_cell.angle_beta   90.00
_cell.angle_gamma   90.00
#
_symmetry.space_group_name_H-M   'P 1'
#
loop_
_entity.id
_entity.type
_entity.pdbx_description
1 polymer ?
#
loop_
_entity_poly.entity_id
_entity_poly.type
_entity_poly.pdbx_seq_one_letter_code
_entity_poly.pdbx_strand_id
1 'polypeptide(L)'
;MTDVIAERAADAADASVYLVRHPHRYPHHLSSVRFRPDESPRLAEFLDHVDVAVSLHSYARFGRSTQLLAGGRNRKLASHLARHLDLPGYQVITELDAIPRELRGLHPDNPVNRVRDGGAQLELSARVRGISPRSPRPDDDGLSSVTSALVGGLAAAARSWKIER
;
A
#
# COMPACT_ATOMS: atom_id res chain seq x y z
N MET A 1 3.97 -0.61 11.33
CA MET A 1 3.79 -1.84 10.53
C MET A 1 3.65 -1.58 9.03
N THR A 2 2.84 -0.62 8.57
CA THR A 2 2.79 -0.30 7.12
C THR A 2 4.14 0.18 6.59
N ASP A 3 4.89 0.92 7.40
CA ASP A 3 6.29 1.28 7.17
C ASP A 3 7.19 0.06 7.00
N VAL A 4 7.16 -0.90 7.94
CA VAL A 4 7.96 -2.13 7.86
C VAL A 4 7.66 -2.93 6.59
N ILE A 5 6.38 -3.05 6.21
CA ILE A 5 5.98 -3.75 4.97
C ILE A 5 6.52 -3.00 3.75
N ALA A 6 6.37 -1.68 3.70
CA ALA A 6 6.84 -0.85 2.59
C ALA A 6 8.37 -0.95 2.44
N GLU A 7 9.12 -0.82 3.54
CA GLU A 7 10.58 -0.88 3.53
C GLU A 7 11.09 -2.24 3.08
N ARG A 8 10.57 -3.33 3.64
CA ARG A 8 11.01 -4.68 3.25
C ARG A 8 10.64 -5.03 1.81
N ALA A 9 9.48 -4.57 1.34
CA ALA A 9 9.08 -4.78 -0.05
C ALA A 9 9.96 -3.97 -1.01
N ALA A 10 10.28 -2.73 -0.65
CA ALA A 10 11.15 -1.85 -1.42
C ALA A 10 12.59 -2.40 -1.47
N ASP A 11 13.16 -2.78 -0.34
CA ASP A 11 14.49 -3.39 -0.23
C ASP A 11 14.58 -4.68 -1.06
N ALA A 12 13.59 -5.58 -0.94
CA ALA A 12 13.55 -6.81 -1.72
C ALA A 12 13.38 -6.59 -3.23
N ALA A 13 12.87 -5.43 -3.66
CA ALA A 13 12.64 -5.09 -5.06
C ALA A 13 13.69 -4.14 -5.66
N ASP A 14 14.62 -3.64 -4.85
CA ASP A 14 15.49 -2.50 -5.20
C ASP A 14 14.67 -1.29 -5.68
N ALA A 15 13.60 -0.96 -4.95
CA ALA A 15 12.66 0.12 -5.29
C ALA A 15 12.79 1.31 -4.32
N SER A 16 12.46 2.51 -4.81
CA SER A 16 12.43 3.72 -3.98
C SER A 16 11.28 3.69 -2.96
N VAL A 17 11.52 4.20 -1.75
CA VAL A 17 10.52 4.25 -0.67
C VAL A 17 10.44 5.65 -0.04
N TYR A 18 9.22 6.11 0.20
CA TYR A 18 8.92 7.32 0.97
C TYR A 18 8.01 6.97 2.14
N LEU A 19 8.36 7.44 3.34
CA LEU A 19 7.64 7.13 4.57
C LEU A 19 7.35 8.40 5.36
N VAL A 20 6.13 8.44 5.92
CA VAL A 20 5.78 9.37 7.00
C VAL A 20 5.60 8.55 8.27
N ARG A 21 6.49 8.74 9.24
CA ARG A 21 6.39 8.12 10.57
C ARG A 21 5.92 9.15 11.57
N HIS A 22 4.74 8.90 12.15
CA HIS A 22 4.28 9.68 13.28
C HIS A 22 5.02 9.27 14.56
N PRO A 23 5.16 10.19 15.54
CA PRO A 23 5.61 9.83 16.87
C PRO A 23 4.80 8.68 17.48
N HIS A 24 5.41 7.96 18.40
CA HIS A 24 4.74 6.88 19.11
C HIS A 24 3.46 7.40 19.80
N ARG A 25 2.32 6.69 19.63
CA ARG A 25 0.98 7.05 20.13
C ARG A 25 0.44 8.39 19.62
N TYR A 26 0.84 8.82 18.42
CA TYR A 26 0.25 10.00 17.80
C TYR A 26 -1.25 9.77 17.49
N PRO A 27 -2.16 10.60 18.03
CA PRO A 27 -3.60 10.33 17.94
C PRO A 27 -4.25 10.86 16.65
N HIS A 28 -3.54 11.70 15.90
CA HIS A 28 -4.12 12.37 14.73
C HIS A 28 -3.84 11.59 13.45
N HIS A 29 -4.92 11.24 12.76
CA HIS A 29 -4.85 10.74 11.39
C HIS A 29 -4.92 11.90 10.40
N LEU A 30 -3.91 12.04 9.55
CA LEU A 30 -3.95 12.95 8.41
C LEU A 30 -4.46 12.20 7.17
N SER A 31 -5.53 12.69 6.55
CA SER A 31 -6.02 12.14 5.27
C SER A 31 -4.96 12.28 4.18
N SER A 32 -4.88 11.30 3.27
CA SER A 32 -3.89 11.28 2.18
C SER A 32 -3.92 12.55 1.33
N VAL A 33 -5.10 13.11 1.08
CA VAL A 33 -5.28 14.34 0.27
C VAL A 33 -4.70 15.60 0.92
N ARG A 34 -4.31 15.53 2.20
CA ARG A 34 -3.69 16.64 2.93
C ARG A 34 -2.17 16.56 2.98
N PHE A 35 -1.55 15.53 2.38
CA PHE A 35 -0.10 15.48 2.20
C PHE A 35 0.26 16.24 0.92
N ARG A 36 0.78 17.45 1.10
CA ARG A 36 1.05 18.38 0.02
C ARG A 36 2.54 18.38 -0.35
N PRO A 37 2.91 18.13 -1.62
CA PRO A 37 4.31 18.17 -2.07
C PRO A 37 4.96 19.55 -1.88
N ASP A 38 4.20 20.63 -1.99
CA ASP A 38 4.64 22.00 -1.73
C ASP A 38 4.94 22.27 -0.24
N GLU A 39 4.40 21.46 0.67
CA GLU A 39 4.68 21.53 2.11
C GLU A 39 5.76 20.52 2.54
N SER A 40 6.28 19.69 1.63
CA SER A 40 7.30 18.67 1.92
C SER A 40 8.25 18.46 0.74
N PRO A 41 9.46 19.07 0.78
CA PRO A 41 10.46 18.90 -0.27
C PRO A 41 10.81 17.43 -0.55
N ARG A 42 10.79 16.57 0.48
CA ARG A 42 11.04 15.13 0.34
C ARG A 42 9.92 14.39 -0.39
N LEU A 43 8.67 14.80 -0.18
CA LEU A 43 7.56 14.23 -0.94
C LEU A 43 7.64 14.68 -2.40
N ALA A 44 7.92 15.97 -2.64
CA ALA A 44 8.09 16.49 -4.00
C ALA A 44 9.22 15.75 -4.74
N GLU A 45 10.39 15.61 -4.12
CA GLU A 45 11.54 14.85 -4.65
C GLU A 45 11.16 13.40 -5.00
N PHE A 46 10.46 12.70 -4.09
CA PHE A 46 10.03 11.33 -4.35
C PHE A 46 9.05 11.22 -5.53
N LEU A 47 8.04 12.10 -5.58
CA LEU A 47 7.02 12.07 -6.63
C LEU A 47 7.59 12.44 -8.01
N ASP A 48 8.59 13.32 -8.06
CA ASP A 48 9.28 13.65 -9.31
C ASP A 48 10.19 12.51 -9.79
N HIS A 49 10.76 11.75 -8.85
CA HIS A 49 11.68 10.65 -9.14
C HIS A 49 11.01 9.41 -9.73
N VAL A 50 9.79 9.06 -9.30
CA VAL A 50 9.13 7.81 -9.72
C VAL A 50 8.06 8.01 -10.80
N ASP A 51 7.95 7.05 -11.73
CA ASP A 51 6.91 7.06 -12.77
C ASP A 51 5.56 6.55 -12.24
N VAL A 52 5.60 5.50 -11.41
CA VAL A 52 4.44 4.88 -10.75
C VAL A 52 4.69 4.74 -9.25
N ALA A 53 3.63 4.72 -8.45
CA ALA A 53 3.71 4.48 -7.01
C ALA A 53 2.59 3.56 -6.51
N VAL A 54 2.92 2.78 -5.48
CA VAL A 54 1.97 2.02 -4.68
C VAL A 54 1.98 2.59 -3.26
N SER A 55 0.85 3.11 -2.80
CA SER A 55 0.71 3.62 -1.41
C SER A 55 0.11 2.55 -0.51
N LEU A 56 0.73 2.31 0.65
CA LEU A 56 0.24 1.36 1.65
C LEU A 56 -0.47 2.10 2.78
N HIS A 57 -1.73 1.77 2.99
CA HIS A 57 -2.57 2.35 4.03
C HIS A 57 -3.13 1.27 4.94
N SER A 58 -3.60 1.68 6.11
CA SER A 58 -4.30 0.80 7.02
C SER A 58 -5.78 1.15 7.06
N TYR A 59 -6.63 0.12 7.09
CA TYR A 59 -8.06 0.31 7.29
C TYR A 59 -8.65 -0.69 8.29
N ALA A 60 -9.84 -0.37 8.78
CA ALA A 60 -10.67 -1.25 9.57
C ALA A 60 -12.13 -1.12 9.12
N ARG A 61 -12.71 -2.23 8.67
CA ARG A 61 -14.15 -2.35 8.37
C ARG A 61 -14.64 -3.70 8.86
N PHE A 62 -15.81 -3.71 9.48
CA PHE A 62 -16.45 -4.94 9.92
C PHE A 62 -16.68 -5.87 8.73
N GLY A 63 -16.47 -7.18 8.93
CA GLY A 63 -16.64 -8.20 7.88
C GLY A 63 -15.57 -8.21 6.77
N ARG A 64 -14.58 -7.32 6.79
CA ARG A 64 -13.56 -7.18 5.73
C ARG A 64 -12.13 -7.44 6.19
N SER A 65 -11.93 -8.09 7.34
CA SER A 65 -10.59 -8.32 7.90
C SER A 65 -9.66 -9.15 7.02
N THR A 66 -10.20 -9.91 6.07
CA THR A 66 -9.45 -10.74 5.11
C THR A 66 -9.39 -10.12 3.71
N GLN A 67 -9.78 -8.85 3.56
CA GLN A 67 -9.71 -8.16 2.27
C GLN A 67 -8.55 -7.17 2.24
N LEU A 68 -7.89 -7.06 1.09
CA LEU A 68 -7.02 -5.95 0.72
C LEU A 68 -7.75 -5.14 -0.35
N LEU A 69 -7.79 -3.82 -0.23
CA LEU A 69 -8.55 -2.99 -1.18
C LEU A 69 -7.57 -2.24 -2.08
N ALA A 70 -7.59 -2.54 -3.38
CA ALA A 70 -6.69 -1.98 -4.39
C ALA A 70 -7.39 -0.88 -5.20
N GLY A 71 -7.34 0.34 -4.66
CA GLY A 71 -7.84 1.57 -5.26
C GLY A 71 -6.79 2.30 -6.12
N GLY A 72 -6.90 3.62 -6.20
CA GLY A 72 -6.03 4.49 -7.00
C GLY A 72 -6.49 4.66 -8.45
N ARG A 73 -5.95 5.68 -9.13
CA ARG A 73 -6.31 6.00 -10.51
C ARG A 73 -5.66 5.06 -11.53
N ASN A 74 -4.49 4.50 -11.22
CA ASN A 74 -3.83 3.53 -12.09
C ASN A 74 -4.47 2.13 -11.93
N ARG A 75 -5.54 1.87 -12.69
CA ARG A 75 -6.30 0.61 -12.61
C ARG A 75 -5.52 -0.59 -13.13
N LYS A 76 -4.62 -0.39 -14.11
CA LYS A 76 -3.70 -1.43 -14.59
C LYS A 76 -2.78 -1.90 -13.45
N LEU A 77 -2.21 -0.96 -12.70
CA LEU A 77 -1.35 -1.26 -11.54
C LEU A 77 -2.13 -1.93 -10.41
N ALA A 78 -3.34 -1.47 -10.10
CA ALA A 78 -4.19 -2.14 -9.09
C ALA A 78 -4.49 -3.61 -9.46
N SER A 79 -4.80 -3.88 -10.73
CA SER A 79 -5.04 -5.24 -11.22
C SER A 79 -3.76 -6.09 -11.22
N HIS A 80 -2.62 -5.47 -11.53
CA HIS A 80 -1.32 -6.13 -11.47
C HIS A 80 -0.93 -6.55 -10.07
N LEU A 81 -1.16 -5.69 -9.07
CA LEU A 81 -0.99 -6.03 -7.66
C LEU A 81 -1.85 -7.24 -7.29
N ALA A 82 -3.13 -7.25 -7.67
CA ALA A 82 -4.02 -8.36 -7.35
C ALA A 82 -3.53 -9.72 -7.89
N ARG A 83 -2.83 -9.75 -9.03
CA ARG A 83 -2.23 -10.97 -9.59
C ARG A 83 -1.00 -11.49 -8.83
N HIS A 84 -0.29 -10.61 -8.11
CA HIS A 84 0.93 -10.97 -7.37
C HIS A 84 0.69 -11.19 -5.88
N LEU A 85 -0.41 -10.65 -5.35
CA LEU A 85 -0.77 -10.75 -3.94
C LEU A 85 -1.64 -11.99 -3.70
N ASP A 86 -1.05 -13.17 -3.89
CA ASP A 86 -1.65 -14.45 -3.54
C ASP A 86 -1.39 -14.77 -2.06
N LEU A 87 -2.35 -14.44 -1.21
CA LEU A 87 -2.26 -14.53 0.24
C LEU A 87 -3.31 -15.51 0.74
N PRO A 88 -2.93 -16.69 1.30
CA PRO A 88 -3.88 -17.70 1.74
C PRO A 88 -4.94 -17.15 2.69
N GLY A 89 -6.21 -17.29 2.30
CA GLY A 89 -7.35 -16.82 3.08
C GLY A 89 -7.63 -15.31 3.00
N TYR A 90 -7.00 -14.61 2.06
CA TYR A 90 -7.27 -13.19 1.77
C TYR A 90 -7.71 -13.00 0.32
N GLN A 91 -8.40 -11.88 0.09
CA GLN A 91 -8.88 -11.49 -1.23
C GLN A 91 -8.44 -10.05 -1.52
N VAL A 92 -7.87 -9.82 -2.70
CA VAL A 92 -7.62 -8.47 -3.21
C VAL A 92 -8.83 -7.99 -4.00
N ILE A 93 -9.42 -6.88 -3.58
CA ILE A 93 -10.58 -6.27 -4.22
C ILE A 93 -10.11 -5.12 -5.09
N THR A 94 -10.30 -5.23 -6.40
CA THR A 94 -9.98 -4.20 -7.40
C THR A 94 -11.22 -3.47 -7.92
N GLU A 95 -12.41 -4.03 -7.75
CA GLU A 95 -13.64 -3.40 -8.24
C GLU A 95 -13.99 -2.19 -7.39
N LEU A 96 -13.93 -0.99 -7.99
CA LEU A 96 -14.12 0.26 -7.26
C LEU A 96 -15.48 0.32 -6.55
N ASP A 97 -16.51 -0.28 -7.13
CA ASP A 97 -17.85 -0.33 -6.52
C ASP A 97 -17.95 -1.30 -5.34
N ALA A 98 -17.04 -2.26 -5.23
CA ALA A 98 -16.90 -3.12 -4.07
C ALA A 98 -16.02 -2.51 -2.95
N ILE A 99 -15.32 -1.41 -3.24
CA ILE A 99 -14.47 -0.66 -2.30
C ILE A 99 -15.27 0.52 -1.72
N PRO A 100 -15.33 0.68 -0.37
CA PRO A 100 -15.91 1.86 0.27
C PRO A 100 -15.34 3.15 -0.30
N ARG A 101 -16.21 4.14 -0.58
CA ARG A 101 -15.86 5.34 -1.36
C ARG A 101 -14.61 6.06 -0.84
N GLU A 102 -14.50 6.18 0.47
CA GLU A 102 -13.41 6.82 1.20
C GLU A 102 -12.08 6.06 1.15
N LEU A 103 -12.10 4.78 0.75
CA LEU A 103 -10.94 3.89 0.64
C LEU A 103 -10.51 3.64 -0.81
N ARG A 104 -11.19 4.24 -1.79
CA ARG A 104 -10.90 4.05 -3.22
C ARG A 104 -9.61 4.74 -3.67
N GLY A 105 -9.09 5.71 -2.92
CA GLY A 105 -7.85 6.42 -3.27
C GLY A 105 -7.89 7.18 -4.60
N LEU A 106 -9.08 7.57 -5.10
CA LEU A 106 -9.24 8.17 -6.45
C LEU A 106 -8.99 9.68 -6.51
N HIS A 107 -8.87 10.35 -5.37
CA HIS A 107 -8.76 11.81 -5.33
C HIS A 107 -7.50 12.30 -6.07
N PRO A 108 -7.58 13.32 -6.95
CA PRO A 108 -6.42 13.80 -7.71
C PRO A 108 -5.30 14.31 -6.80
N ASP A 109 -5.63 14.94 -5.67
CA ASP A 109 -4.63 15.45 -4.71
C ASP A 109 -4.01 14.37 -3.82
N ASN A 110 -4.46 13.12 -3.91
CA ASN A 110 -3.76 12.03 -3.22
C ASN A 110 -2.37 11.86 -3.85
N PRO A 111 -1.26 11.94 -3.07
CA PRO A 111 0.10 11.89 -3.62
C PRO A 111 0.35 10.71 -4.56
N VAL A 112 -0.24 9.55 -4.29
CA VAL A 112 -0.08 8.35 -5.13
C VAL A 112 -0.58 8.57 -6.57
N ASN A 113 -1.48 9.53 -6.79
CA ASN A 113 -2.05 9.86 -8.09
C ASN A 113 -1.34 11.02 -8.79
N ARG A 114 -0.28 11.59 -8.17
CA ARG A 114 0.47 12.74 -8.69
C ARG A 114 1.77 12.36 -9.41
N VAL A 115 2.17 11.09 -9.36
CA VAL A 115 3.27 10.53 -10.16
C VAL A 115 2.87 10.46 -11.64
N ARG A 116 3.86 10.41 -12.54
CA ARG A 116 3.67 10.62 -13.99
C ARG A 116 2.60 9.70 -14.60
N ASP A 117 2.65 8.41 -14.28
CA ASP A 117 1.72 7.40 -14.80
C ASP A 117 0.60 7.06 -13.81
N GLY A 118 0.45 7.88 -12.77
CA GLY A 118 -0.45 7.63 -11.64
C GLY A 118 -0.09 6.37 -10.84
N GLY A 119 -0.84 6.12 -9.77
CA GLY A 119 -0.53 5.04 -8.85
C GLY A 119 -1.75 4.28 -8.33
N ALA A 120 -1.46 3.27 -7.51
CA ALA A 120 -2.43 2.40 -6.87
C ALA A 120 -2.37 2.55 -5.35
N GLN A 121 -3.53 2.58 -4.71
CA GLN A 121 -3.62 2.61 -3.25
C GLN A 121 -4.00 1.21 -2.75
N LEU A 122 -3.25 0.69 -1.79
CA LEU A 122 -3.51 -0.60 -1.16
C LEU A 122 -3.87 -0.40 0.31
N GLU A 123 -5.12 -0.69 0.66
CA GLU A 123 -5.62 -0.66 2.02
C GLU A 123 -5.46 -2.03 2.69
N LEU A 124 -4.74 -2.05 3.81
CA LEU A 124 -4.36 -3.25 4.53
C LEU A 124 -5.10 -3.35 5.88
N SER A 125 -5.81 -4.46 6.08
CA SER A 125 -6.48 -4.73 7.35
C SER A 125 -5.46 -4.92 8.49
N ALA A 126 -5.89 -4.83 9.75
CA ALA A 126 -5.01 -5.18 10.88
C ALA A 126 -4.51 -6.64 10.82
N ARG A 127 -5.30 -7.53 10.21
CA ARG A 127 -5.00 -8.98 10.17
C ARG A 127 -3.85 -9.30 9.22
N VAL A 128 -3.90 -8.79 7.98
CA VAL A 128 -2.84 -9.00 6.98
C VAL A 128 -1.53 -8.32 7.38
N ARG A 129 -1.61 -7.25 8.20
CA ARG A 129 -0.44 -6.57 8.76
C ARG A 129 0.21 -7.33 9.92
N GLY A 130 -0.39 -8.41 10.41
CA GLY A 130 0.18 -9.19 11.52
C GLY A 130 -0.03 -8.59 12.91
N ILE A 131 -0.88 -7.56 13.06
CA ILE A 131 -1.07 -6.84 14.33
C ILE A 131 -2.45 -7.04 14.96
N SER A 132 -3.25 -7.96 14.40
CA SER A 132 -4.54 -8.34 14.96
C SER A 132 -4.36 -9.52 15.91
N PRO A 133 -5.18 -9.65 16.98
CA PRO A 133 -5.24 -10.89 17.75
C PRO A 133 -5.62 -12.13 16.92
N ARG A 134 -6.18 -11.94 15.70
CA ARG A 134 -6.53 -13.02 14.76
C ARG A 134 -5.48 -13.21 13.66
N SER A 135 -4.37 -12.50 13.70
CA SER A 135 -3.26 -12.69 12.78
C SER A 135 -2.55 -14.02 13.09
N PRO A 136 -1.96 -14.69 12.08
CA PRO A 136 -1.03 -15.78 12.36
C PRO A 136 0.11 -15.29 13.26
N ARG A 137 0.70 -16.20 14.03
CA ARG A 137 1.84 -15.85 14.88
C ARG A 137 3.01 -15.37 14.00
N PRO A 138 3.74 -14.33 14.43
CA PRO A 138 4.99 -13.96 13.79
C PRO A 138 6.03 -15.07 13.90
N ASP A 139 6.85 -15.21 12.86
CA ASP A 139 8.07 -16.02 12.85
C ASP A 139 9.24 -15.22 13.48
N ASP A 140 10.45 -15.79 13.46
CA ASP A 140 11.65 -15.19 14.10
C ASP A 140 12.02 -13.81 13.56
N ASP A 141 11.64 -13.49 12.32
CA ASP A 141 11.89 -12.20 11.68
C ASP A 141 10.85 -11.12 12.08
N GLY A 142 9.90 -11.47 12.95
CA GLY A 142 8.85 -10.59 13.45
C GLY A 142 7.66 -10.40 12.50
N LEU A 143 7.61 -11.11 11.37
CA LEU A 143 6.47 -11.08 10.46
C LEU A 143 5.65 -12.36 10.55
N SER A 144 4.33 -12.22 10.45
CA SER A 144 3.48 -13.39 10.24
C SER A 144 3.66 -13.93 8.82
N SER A 145 3.47 -15.23 8.60
CA SER A 145 3.59 -15.85 7.27
C SER A 145 2.80 -15.12 6.17
N VAL A 146 1.62 -14.60 6.50
CA VAL A 146 0.79 -13.79 5.59
C VAL A 146 1.44 -12.42 5.31
N THR A 147 2.01 -11.78 6.32
CA THR A 147 2.71 -10.50 6.15
C THR A 147 3.96 -10.68 5.28
N SER A 148 4.70 -11.77 5.47
CA SER A 148 5.86 -12.12 4.64
C SER A 148 5.45 -12.40 3.19
N ALA A 149 4.35 -13.11 2.98
CA ALA A 149 3.78 -13.31 1.64
C ALA A 149 3.34 -11.99 0.98
N LEU A 150 2.78 -11.04 1.75
CA LEU A 150 2.45 -9.70 1.26
C LEU A 150 3.70 -8.94 0.82
N VAL A 151 4.77 -8.94 1.62
CA VAL A 151 6.05 -8.32 1.26
C VAL A 151 6.62 -8.94 -0.02
N GLY A 152 6.66 -10.27 -0.10
CA GLY A 152 7.14 -11.00 -1.27
C GLY A 152 6.33 -10.69 -2.53
N GLY A 153 5.00 -10.66 -2.42
CA GLY A 153 4.10 -10.34 -3.52
C GLY A 153 4.22 -8.90 -4.01
N LEU A 154 4.38 -7.92 -3.10
CA LEU A 154 4.65 -6.54 -3.45
C LEU A 154 5.99 -6.40 -4.19
N ALA A 155 7.03 -7.07 -3.69
CA ALA A 155 8.35 -7.02 -4.31
C ALA A 155 8.34 -7.69 -5.70
N ALA A 156 7.64 -8.81 -5.85
CA ALA A 156 7.46 -9.47 -7.13
C ALA A 156 6.68 -8.59 -8.12
N ALA A 157 5.62 -7.91 -7.66
CA ALA A 157 4.84 -6.98 -8.48
C ALA A 157 5.69 -5.80 -8.97
N ALA A 158 6.55 -5.24 -8.10
CA ALA A 158 7.46 -4.16 -8.47
C ALA A 158 8.49 -4.59 -9.52
N ARG A 159 9.16 -5.73 -9.32
CA ARG A 159 10.18 -6.24 -10.25
C ARG A 159 9.61 -6.66 -11.62
N SER A 160 8.34 -7.07 -11.67
CA SER A 160 7.69 -7.53 -12.91
C SER A 160 6.90 -6.44 -13.64
N TRP A 161 6.78 -5.24 -13.05
CA TRP A 161 6.07 -4.13 -13.67
C TRP A 161 6.85 -3.63 -14.89
N LYS A 162 6.19 -3.57 -16.04
CA LYS A 162 6.77 -3.03 -17.27
C LYS A 162 6.33 -1.59 -17.43
N ILE A 163 7.29 -0.66 -17.43
CA ILE A 163 7.05 0.72 -17.82
C ILE A 163 6.94 0.72 -19.35
N GLU A 164 5.75 1.05 -19.86
CA GLU A 164 5.57 1.37 -21.27
C GLU A 164 6.31 2.70 -21.50
N ARG A 165 7.46 2.66 -22.19
CA ARG A 165 8.20 3.86 -22.60
C ARG A 165 7.59 4.48 -23.85
#